data_AF-A0A8S1MQN4-F1
#
_entry.id   AF-A0A8S1MQN4-F1
#
_cell.length_a   1.000
_cell.length_b   1.000
_cell.length_c   1.000
_cell.angle_alpha   90.00
_cell.angle_beta   90.00
_cell.angle_gamma   90.00
#
_symmetry.space_group_name_H-M   'P 1'
#
loop_
_entity.id
_entity.type
_entity.pdbx_description
1 polymer ?
#
loop_
_entity_poly.entity_id
_entity_poly.type
_entity_poly.pdbx_seq_one_letter_code
_entity_poly.pdbx_strand_id
1 'polypeptide(L)'
;MAATLESIKKEIVAQQEAQNGELEDLDIEGIPIGQFDSQSANLIQTHQNLISLSLVECQLKNLDGFPKLTNLENLILEANQLDGSAITYISKNFKKLACLSLADNKISKFEEIEPLKQLKQLQQLDLADNPITQLPGYFNKIFEIVPSLQVLDNKDKEGQEIQYSSEGEDEGDEYDDLGGKDGDEDDDEEFDEDEDDEDEESDAKPVKKNKK
;
A
#
# COMPACT_ATOMS: atom_id res chain seq x y z
N MET A 1 -11.37 25.32 4.09
CA MET A 1 -10.21 25.29 3.18
C MET A 1 -9.01 26.02 3.78
N ALA A 2 -8.96 27.36 3.88
CA ALA A 2 -7.77 28.03 4.42
C ALA A 2 -7.37 27.61 5.86
N ALA A 3 -8.35 27.47 6.77
CA ALA A 3 -8.07 27.02 8.14
C ALA A 3 -7.60 25.55 8.22
N THR A 4 -8.16 24.67 7.39
CA THR A 4 -7.75 23.27 7.26
C THR A 4 -6.30 23.18 6.79
N LEU A 5 -5.95 23.92 5.74
CA LEU A 5 -4.61 23.96 5.17
C LEU A 5 -3.58 24.42 6.20
N GLU A 6 -3.86 25.48 6.95
CA GLU A 6 -2.96 25.98 8.01
C GLU A 6 -2.82 24.98 9.17
N SER A 7 -3.88 24.23 9.48
CA SER A 7 -3.82 23.19 10.52
C SER A 7 -2.94 22.02 10.08
N ILE A 8 -3.08 21.55 8.84
CA ILE A 8 -2.21 20.52 8.25
C ILE A 8 -0.75 20.98 8.24
N LYS A 9 -0.48 22.22 7.80
CA LYS A 9 0.88 22.77 7.81
C LYS A 9 1.49 22.78 9.21
N LYS A 10 0.71 23.19 10.20
CA LYS A 10 1.17 23.24 11.59
C LYS A 10 1.55 21.86 12.09
N GLU A 11 0.76 20.85 11.77
CA GLU A 11 1.01 19.45 12.17
C GLU A 11 2.28 18.91 11.51
N ILE A 12 2.41 19.12 10.20
CA ILE A 12 3.62 18.75 9.43
C ILE A 12 4.86 19.38 10.05
N VAL A 13 4.85 20.69 10.32
CA VAL A 13 6.02 21.38 10.90
C VAL A 13 6.35 20.83 12.28
N ALA A 14 5.34 20.60 13.14
CA ALA A 14 5.57 20.09 14.48
C ALA A 14 6.21 18.69 14.48
N GLN A 15 5.71 17.78 13.64
CA GLN A 15 6.25 16.42 13.56
C GLN A 15 7.58 16.34 12.81
N GLN A 16 7.77 17.20 11.81
CA GLN A 16 9.04 17.33 11.12
C GLN A 16 10.14 17.82 12.06
N GLU A 17 9.85 18.79 12.94
CA GLU A 17 10.79 19.23 13.98
C GLU A 17 11.09 18.10 14.99
N ALA A 18 10.12 17.27 15.33
CA ALA A 18 10.31 16.11 16.21
C ALA A 18 11.19 15.01 15.56
N GLN A 19 11.16 14.89 14.23
CA GLN A 19 11.92 13.90 13.44
C GLN A 19 13.20 14.49 12.83
N ASN A 20 13.81 15.51 13.47
CA ASN A 20 15.07 16.12 13.03
C ASN A 20 15.07 16.66 11.58
N GLY A 21 13.90 17.00 11.04
CA GLY A 21 13.74 17.58 9.70
C GLY A 21 13.35 16.59 8.60
N GLU A 22 13.55 15.29 8.80
CA GLU A 22 13.18 14.25 7.84
C GLU A 22 11.88 13.59 8.30
N LEU A 23 10.77 13.98 7.68
CA LEU A 23 9.44 13.48 8.02
C LEU A 23 9.22 12.11 7.36
N GLU A 24 9.29 11.05 8.14
CA GLU A 24 9.01 9.65 7.75
C GLU A 24 7.62 9.21 8.20
N ASP A 25 7.18 9.69 9.37
CA ASP A 25 5.85 9.42 9.93
C ASP A 25 5.05 10.71 10.01
N LEU A 26 3.82 10.70 9.48
CA LEU A 26 2.91 11.85 9.61
C LEU A 26 1.59 11.38 10.17
N ASP A 27 1.23 11.92 11.33
CA ASP A 27 -0.06 11.70 11.97
C ASP A 27 -0.92 12.96 11.90
N ILE A 28 -2.16 12.83 11.44
CA ILE A 28 -3.12 13.93 11.43
C ILE A 28 -4.43 13.39 12.00
N GLU A 29 -4.77 13.87 13.19
CA GLU A 29 -5.99 13.48 13.89
C GLU A 29 -6.96 14.66 14.00
N GLY A 30 -8.24 14.40 13.70
CA GLY A 30 -9.35 15.33 14.00
C GLY A 30 -9.39 16.60 13.13
N ILE A 31 -8.54 16.74 12.11
CA ILE A 31 -8.59 17.86 11.18
C ILE A 31 -9.63 17.56 10.09
N PRO A 32 -10.72 18.36 9.94
CA PRO A 32 -11.77 18.07 8.98
C PRO A 32 -11.31 18.42 7.54
N ILE A 33 -10.64 17.47 6.89
CA ILE A 33 -10.17 17.59 5.51
C ILE A 33 -11.34 17.41 4.55
N GLY A 34 -12.12 16.33 4.71
CA GLY A 34 -13.23 15.99 3.84
C GLY A 34 -12.82 15.47 2.46
N GLN A 35 -12.08 16.29 1.71
CA GLN A 35 -11.49 15.97 0.42
C GLN A 35 -10.19 16.79 0.25
N PHE A 36 -9.15 16.17 -0.30
CA PHE A 36 -7.89 16.86 -0.57
C PHE A 36 -8.04 17.84 -1.74
N ASP A 37 -7.65 19.09 -1.51
CA ASP A 37 -7.40 20.04 -2.58
C ASP A 37 -5.94 19.97 -3.04
N SER A 38 -5.63 20.62 -4.16
CA SER A 38 -4.27 20.61 -4.72
C SER A 38 -3.23 21.22 -3.77
N GLN A 39 -3.62 22.14 -2.89
CA GLN A 39 -2.67 22.77 -1.96
C GLN A 39 -2.31 21.81 -0.82
N SER A 40 -3.32 21.23 -0.18
CA SER A 40 -3.16 20.28 0.93
C SER A 40 -2.44 19.02 0.49
N ALA A 41 -2.78 18.50 -0.70
CA ALA A 41 -2.10 17.36 -1.28
C ALA A 41 -0.62 17.66 -1.58
N ASN A 42 -0.32 18.81 -2.16
CA ASN A 42 1.06 19.18 -2.47
C ASN A 42 1.92 19.35 -1.20
N LEU A 43 1.34 19.84 -0.09
CA LEU A 43 2.07 19.97 1.17
C LEU A 43 2.56 18.61 1.70
N ILE A 44 1.73 17.57 1.61
CA ILE A 44 2.13 16.23 2.05
C ILE A 44 3.08 15.63 1.03
N GLN A 45 2.78 15.76 -0.27
CA GLN A 45 3.57 15.19 -1.36
C GLN A 45 5.02 15.69 -1.44
N THR A 46 5.37 16.87 -0.88
CA THR A 46 6.77 17.31 -0.84
C THR A 46 7.66 16.44 0.04
N HIS A 47 7.08 15.65 0.95
CA HIS A 47 7.78 14.76 1.87
C HIS A 47 7.89 13.36 1.25
N GLN A 48 8.88 13.17 0.37
CA GLN A 48 9.08 11.92 -0.39
C GLN A 48 9.63 10.76 0.47
N ASN A 49 10.13 11.06 1.67
CA ASN A 49 10.62 10.07 2.64
C ASN A 49 9.50 9.50 3.51
N LEU A 50 8.24 9.92 3.31
CA LEU A 50 7.14 9.45 4.14
C LEU A 50 6.90 7.94 3.93
N ILE A 51 7.02 7.20 5.02
CA ILE A 51 6.82 5.74 5.14
C ILE A 51 5.47 5.46 5.79
N SER A 52 5.06 6.27 6.79
CA SER A 52 3.79 6.14 7.49
C SER A 52 2.93 7.38 7.39
N LEU A 53 1.64 7.19 7.11
CA LEU A 53 0.65 8.25 7.09
C LEU A 53 -0.60 7.82 7.84
N SER A 54 -0.92 8.56 8.89
CA SER A 54 -2.15 8.43 9.67
C SER A 54 -3.05 9.65 9.46
N LEU A 55 -4.31 9.40 9.10
CA LEU A 55 -5.34 10.41 8.90
C LEU A 55 -6.62 9.96 9.61
N VAL A 56 -6.64 10.11 10.94
CA VAL A 56 -7.73 9.65 11.80
C VAL A 56 -8.75 10.77 12.01
N GLU A 57 -10.04 10.45 11.98
CA GLU A 57 -11.14 11.42 12.19
C GLU A 57 -11.11 12.63 11.23
N CYS A 58 -10.51 12.47 10.04
CA CYS A 58 -10.32 13.55 9.07
C CYS A 58 -11.55 13.85 8.19
N GLN A 59 -12.66 13.15 8.44
CA GLN A 59 -13.93 13.24 7.70
C GLN A 59 -13.81 12.94 6.20
N LEU A 60 -12.77 12.21 5.79
CA LEU A 60 -12.49 11.90 4.39
C LEU A 60 -13.62 11.10 3.76
N LYS A 61 -14.10 11.53 2.59
CA LYS A 61 -15.17 10.84 1.84
C LYS A 61 -14.67 10.02 0.67
N ASN A 62 -13.51 10.39 0.15
CA ASN A 62 -12.81 9.71 -0.94
C ASN A 62 -11.32 10.10 -0.88
N LEU A 63 -10.52 9.51 -1.76
CA LEU A 63 -9.10 9.81 -1.93
C LEU A 63 -8.82 10.56 -3.25
N ASP A 64 -9.82 11.29 -3.77
CA ASP A 64 -9.60 12.13 -4.94
C ASP A 64 -8.66 13.29 -4.57
N GLY A 65 -7.63 13.48 -5.37
CA GLY A 65 -6.61 14.50 -5.09
C GLY A 65 -5.65 14.13 -3.96
N PHE A 66 -5.65 12.89 -3.47
CA PHE A 66 -4.73 12.44 -2.43
C PHE A 66 -3.26 12.54 -2.89
N PRO A 67 -2.31 12.87 -1.98
CA PRO A 67 -0.89 13.00 -2.31
C PRO A 67 -0.31 11.71 -2.92
N LYS A 68 0.57 11.88 -3.91
CA LYS A 68 1.31 10.76 -4.49
C LYS A 68 2.54 10.45 -3.63
N LEU A 69 2.46 9.38 -2.83
CA LEU A 69 3.51 8.93 -1.93
C LEU A 69 4.00 7.55 -2.37
N THR A 70 5.21 7.46 -2.92
CA THR A 70 5.71 6.24 -3.55
C THR A 70 6.38 5.27 -2.59
N ASN A 71 6.77 5.74 -1.40
CA ASN A 71 7.48 4.97 -0.38
C ASN A 71 6.57 4.59 0.80
N LEU A 72 5.27 4.84 0.70
CA LEU A 72 4.34 4.58 1.81
C LEU A 72 4.16 3.07 2.03
N GLU A 73 4.44 2.64 3.24
CA GLU A 73 4.32 1.26 3.72
C GLU A 73 3.17 1.10 4.73
N ASN A 74 2.90 2.15 5.52
CA ASN A 74 1.85 2.17 6.53
C ASN A 74 0.83 3.27 6.23
N LEU A 75 -0.45 2.90 6.17
CA LEU A 75 -1.54 3.85 5.92
C LEU A 75 -2.71 3.60 6.88
N ILE A 76 -2.98 4.57 7.74
CA ILE A 76 -4.07 4.53 8.72
C ILE A 76 -5.12 5.58 8.33
N LEU A 77 -6.35 5.13 8.08
CA LEU A 77 -7.46 5.95 7.58
C LEU A 77 -8.71 5.78 8.44
N GLU A 78 -8.53 5.64 9.75
CA GLU A 78 -9.60 5.28 10.70
C GLU A 78 -10.61 6.41 10.92
N ALA A 79 -11.83 6.04 11.31
CA ALA A 79 -12.90 6.97 11.66
C ALA A 79 -13.18 8.02 10.55
N ASN A 80 -13.24 7.55 9.31
CA ASN A 80 -13.54 8.36 8.14
C ASN A 80 -14.88 7.93 7.49
N GLN A 81 -15.11 8.34 6.25
CA GLN A 81 -16.34 8.04 5.50
C GLN A 81 -16.03 7.38 4.16
N LEU A 82 -14.94 6.61 4.10
CA LEU A 82 -14.42 5.99 2.88
C LEU A 82 -15.25 4.77 2.49
N ASP A 83 -15.38 4.55 1.19
CA ASP A 83 -16.00 3.37 0.59
C ASP A 83 -15.01 2.64 -0.35
N GLY A 84 -15.49 1.64 -1.10
CA GLY A 84 -14.65 0.88 -2.03
C GLY A 84 -13.91 1.70 -3.10
N SER A 85 -14.31 2.96 -3.37
CA SER A 85 -13.54 3.84 -4.26
C SER A 85 -12.16 4.16 -3.70
N ALA A 86 -12.04 4.31 -2.38
CA ALA A 86 -10.78 4.54 -1.68
C ALA A 86 -9.85 3.33 -1.83
N ILE A 87 -10.38 2.11 -1.67
CA ILE A 87 -9.62 0.87 -1.86
C ILE A 87 -9.09 0.76 -3.30
N THR A 88 -9.92 1.10 -4.28
CA THR A 88 -9.52 1.14 -5.70
C THR A 88 -8.40 2.16 -5.94
N TYR A 89 -8.42 3.30 -5.25
CA TYR A 89 -7.36 4.29 -5.32
C TYR A 89 -6.07 3.77 -4.66
N ILE A 90 -6.16 3.24 -3.45
CA ILE A 90 -5.02 2.74 -2.66
C ILE A 90 -4.28 1.64 -3.43
N SER A 91 -5.02 0.63 -3.88
CA SER A 91 -4.48 -0.50 -4.64
C SER A 91 -3.71 -0.11 -5.90
N LYS A 92 -4.03 1.03 -6.53
CA LYS A 92 -3.35 1.51 -7.74
C LYS A 92 -2.07 2.29 -7.43
N ASN A 93 -2.04 3.02 -6.32
CA ASN A 93 -1.01 4.02 -6.06
C ASN A 93 0.05 3.58 -5.04
N PHE A 94 -0.30 2.75 -4.05
CA PHE A 94 0.59 2.40 -2.93
C PHE A 94 1.05 0.94 -3.03
N LYS A 95 1.96 0.65 -3.96
CA LYS A 95 2.40 -0.73 -4.25
C LYS A 95 3.29 -1.35 -3.17
N LYS A 96 3.90 -0.50 -2.32
CA LYS A 96 4.74 -0.92 -1.19
C LYS A 96 3.99 -1.10 0.13
N LEU A 97 2.67 -0.90 0.11
CA LEU A 97 1.87 -0.90 1.33
C LEU A 97 1.91 -2.28 2.00
N ALA A 98 2.35 -2.30 3.26
CA ALA A 98 2.44 -3.46 4.12
C ALA A 98 1.31 -3.50 5.16
N CYS A 99 0.92 -2.33 5.67
CA CYS A 99 -0.13 -2.18 6.68
C CYS A 99 -1.18 -1.16 6.23
N LEU A 100 -2.45 -1.56 6.28
CA LEU A 100 -3.59 -0.70 5.95
C LEU A 100 -4.65 -0.80 7.05
N SER A 101 -4.94 0.31 7.72
CA SER A 101 -6.12 0.40 8.58
C SER A 101 -7.20 1.25 7.91
N LEU A 102 -8.38 0.68 7.81
CA LEU A 102 -9.61 1.30 7.32
C LEU A 102 -10.73 1.15 8.36
N ALA A 103 -10.39 0.95 9.64
CA ALA A 103 -11.38 0.80 10.70
C ALA A 103 -12.35 1.99 10.76
N ASP A 104 -13.60 1.73 11.16
CA ASP A 104 -14.69 2.72 11.23
C ASP A 104 -14.84 3.55 9.93
N ASN A 105 -15.15 2.85 8.83
CA ASN A 105 -15.46 3.42 7.52
C ASN A 105 -16.76 2.82 6.95
N LYS A 106 -17.02 3.02 5.65
CA LYS A 106 -18.28 2.64 4.97
C LYS A 106 -18.12 1.49 3.99
N ILE A 107 -17.14 0.62 4.20
CA ILE A 107 -16.87 -0.53 3.32
C ILE A 107 -17.92 -1.62 3.60
N SER A 108 -18.64 -2.04 2.55
CA SER A 108 -19.86 -2.83 2.76
C SER A 108 -19.92 -4.14 2.00
N LYS A 109 -19.00 -4.38 1.06
CA LYS A 109 -19.08 -5.49 0.11
C LYS A 109 -17.73 -6.11 -0.17
N PHE A 110 -17.71 -7.41 -0.46
CA PHE A 110 -16.49 -8.12 -0.83
C PHE A 110 -15.89 -7.64 -2.17
N GLU A 111 -16.74 -7.25 -3.12
CA GLU A 111 -16.28 -6.74 -4.42
C GLU A 111 -15.48 -5.43 -4.29
N GLU A 112 -15.69 -4.68 -3.20
CA GLU A 112 -14.95 -3.45 -2.89
C GLU A 112 -13.51 -3.75 -2.42
N ILE A 113 -13.27 -4.92 -1.83
CA ILE A 113 -11.96 -5.38 -1.34
C ILE A 113 -11.10 -5.97 -2.45
N GLU A 114 -11.71 -6.54 -3.50
CA GLU A 114 -11.01 -7.20 -4.61
C GLU A 114 -9.77 -6.49 -5.17
N PRO A 115 -9.74 -5.15 -5.30
CA PRO A 115 -8.55 -4.45 -5.78
C PRO A 115 -7.30 -4.67 -4.90
N LEU A 116 -7.45 -4.96 -3.60
CA LEU A 116 -6.32 -5.18 -2.68
C LEU A 116 -5.48 -6.41 -3.04
N LYS A 117 -6.01 -7.38 -3.80
CA LYS A 117 -5.26 -8.56 -4.27
C LYS A 117 -4.01 -8.22 -5.12
N GLN A 118 -3.94 -6.98 -5.60
CA GLN A 118 -2.80 -6.45 -6.35
C GLN A 118 -1.65 -5.98 -5.46
N LEU A 119 -1.89 -5.74 -4.17
CA LEU A 119 -0.89 -5.30 -3.20
C LEU A 119 -0.18 -6.53 -2.64
N LYS A 120 0.88 -6.96 -3.31
CA LYS A 120 1.58 -8.21 -2.97
C LYS A 120 2.35 -8.15 -1.65
N GLN A 121 2.61 -6.95 -1.16
CA GLN A 121 3.29 -6.72 0.11
C GLN A 121 2.34 -6.45 1.28
N LEU A 122 1.01 -6.38 1.04
CA LEU A 122 0.05 -6.11 2.10
C LEU A 122 -0.07 -7.31 3.03
N GLN A 123 0.39 -7.14 4.26
CA GLN A 123 0.45 -8.17 5.30
C GLN A 123 -0.60 -7.95 6.40
N GLN A 124 -0.92 -6.69 6.71
CA GLN A 124 -1.88 -6.34 7.76
C GLN A 124 -3.01 -5.47 7.21
N LEU A 125 -4.24 -5.84 7.57
CA LEU A 125 -5.45 -5.13 7.18
C LEU A 125 -6.40 -5.04 8.37
N ASP A 126 -6.85 -3.82 8.68
CA ASP A 126 -7.92 -3.60 9.65
C ASP A 126 -9.14 -3.02 8.93
N LEU A 127 -10.28 -3.71 9.07
CA LEU A 127 -11.59 -3.32 8.57
C LEU A 127 -12.62 -3.35 9.70
N ALA A 128 -12.19 -3.34 10.96
CA ALA A 128 -13.06 -3.27 12.12
C ALA A 128 -14.09 -2.12 11.98
N ASP A 129 -15.27 -2.31 12.55
CA ASP A 129 -16.36 -1.33 12.52
C ASP A 129 -16.84 -0.90 11.12
N ASN A 130 -16.48 -1.64 10.05
CA ASN A 130 -17.10 -1.49 8.75
C ASN A 130 -18.31 -2.43 8.58
N PRO A 131 -19.34 -2.06 7.80
CA PRO A 131 -20.49 -2.93 7.50
C PRO A 131 -20.12 -4.31 6.93
N ILE A 132 -19.00 -4.43 6.22
CA ILE A 132 -18.50 -5.70 5.66
C ILE A 132 -18.21 -6.76 6.72
N THR A 133 -17.85 -6.36 7.96
CA THR A 133 -17.55 -7.28 9.08
C THR A 133 -18.75 -8.13 9.48
N GLN A 134 -19.97 -7.67 9.19
CA GLN A 134 -21.21 -8.36 9.50
C GLN A 134 -21.62 -9.38 8.42
N LEU A 135 -20.87 -9.47 7.31
CA LEU A 135 -21.17 -10.42 6.25
C LEU A 135 -20.78 -11.84 6.64
N PRO A 136 -21.58 -12.85 6.24
CA PRO A 136 -21.27 -14.24 6.54
C PRO A 136 -19.97 -14.67 5.86
N GLY A 137 -19.09 -15.32 6.64
CA GLY A 137 -17.79 -15.77 6.14
C GLY A 137 -16.78 -14.65 5.91
N TYR A 138 -17.02 -13.44 6.44
CA TYR A 138 -16.15 -12.27 6.33
C TYR A 138 -14.66 -12.62 6.49
N PHE A 139 -14.29 -13.18 7.64
CA PHE A 139 -12.89 -13.46 7.99
C PHE A 139 -12.16 -14.30 6.92
N ASN A 140 -12.68 -15.51 6.66
CA ASN A 140 -12.07 -16.43 5.68
C ASN A 140 -12.04 -15.84 4.27
N LYS A 141 -13.12 -15.14 3.88
CA LYS A 141 -13.24 -14.58 2.53
C LYS A 141 -12.28 -13.43 2.27
N ILE A 142 -11.93 -12.64 3.29
CA ILE A 142 -10.91 -11.59 3.13
C ILE A 142 -9.53 -12.21 2.83
N PHE A 143 -9.14 -13.27 3.54
CA PHE A 143 -7.89 -13.99 3.24
C PHE A 143 -7.90 -14.66 1.85
N GLU A 144 -9.06 -15.13 1.37
CA GLU A 144 -9.19 -15.63 -0.01
C GLU A 144 -9.01 -14.52 -1.05
N ILE A 145 -9.54 -13.32 -0.78
CA ILE A 145 -9.45 -12.17 -1.70
C ILE A 145 -8.04 -11.58 -1.70
N VAL A 146 -7.40 -11.47 -0.53
CA VAL A 146 -6.09 -10.86 -0.33
C VAL A 146 -5.10 -11.93 0.14
N PRO A 147 -4.52 -12.72 -0.78
CA PRO A 147 -3.72 -13.89 -0.42
C PRO A 147 -2.38 -13.56 0.26
N SER A 148 -1.88 -12.32 0.11
CA SER A 148 -0.67 -11.84 0.81
C SER A 148 -0.91 -11.55 2.29
N LEU A 149 -2.18 -11.41 2.70
CA LEU A 149 -2.54 -10.99 4.05
C LEU A 149 -2.13 -12.05 5.07
N GLN A 150 -1.57 -11.60 6.19
CA GLN A 150 -1.21 -12.41 7.35
C GLN A 150 -2.11 -12.10 8.55
N VAL A 151 -2.52 -10.84 8.69
CA VAL A 151 -3.28 -10.35 9.84
C VAL A 151 -4.52 -9.59 9.38
N LEU A 152 -5.68 -9.93 9.94
CA LEU A 152 -6.95 -9.25 9.73
C LEU A 152 -7.58 -8.89 11.08
N ASP A 153 -7.90 -7.62 11.29
CA ASP A 153 -8.56 -7.12 12.51
C ASP A 153 -7.86 -7.61 13.80
N ASN A 154 -6.52 -7.49 13.82
CA ASN A 154 -5.62 -7.97 14.87
C ASN A 154 -5.61 -9.48 15.11
N LYS A 155 -6.03 -10.28 14.12
CA LYS A 155 -6.00 -11.75 14.19
C LYS A 155 -5.22 -12.38 13.05
N ASP A 156 -4.47 -13.43 13.35
CA ASP A 156 -3.78 -14.24 12.33
C ASP A 156 -4.76 -15.12 11.52
N LYS A 157 -4.26 -15.90 10.56
CA LYS A 157 -5.09 -16.80 9.72
C LYS A 157 -5.81 -17.88 10.53
N GLU A 158 -5.27 -18.23 11.68
CA GLU A 158 -5.79 -19.19 12.64
C GLU A 158 -6.85 -18.56 13.58
N GLY A 159 -7.02 -17.24 13.53
CA GLY A 159 -7.97 -16.48 14.35
C GLY A 159 -7.44 -16.14 15.75
N GLN A 160 -6.14 -16.31 16.01
CA GLN A 160 -5.50 -15.91 17.25
C GLN A 160 -5.23 -14.41 17.26
N GLU A 161 -5.52 -13.76 18.39
CA GLU A 161 -5.23 -12.34 18.56
C GLU A 161 -3.73 -12.11 18.63
N ILE A 162 -3.25 -11.18 17.81
CA ILE A 162 -1.87 -10.72 17.82
C ILE A 162 -1.75 -9.65 18.90
N GLN A 163 -0.90 -9.89 19.90
CA GLN A 163 -0.54 -8.90 20.89
C GLN A 163 0.66 -8.12 20.38
N TYR A 164 0.46 -6.87 20.01
CA TYR A 164 1.56 -5.94 19.86
C TYR A 164 2.01 -5.54 21.27
N SER A 165 3.11 -6.12 21.75
CA SER A 165 3.70 -5.73 23.03
C SER A 165 4.21 -4.30 22.92
N SER A 166 3.47 -3.35 23.48
CA SER A 166 3.83 -1.92 23.53
C SER A 166 5.02 -1.61 24.46
N GLU A 167 5.72 -2.61 25.00
CA GLU A 167 6.88 -2.42 25.88
C GLU A 167 8.13 -3.01 25.21
N GLY A 168 8.87 -2.15 24.52
CA GLY A 168 10.15 -2.46 23.91
C GLY A 168 10.83 -1.19 23.43
N GLU A 169 11.19 -0.30 24.36
CA GLU A 169 12.32 0.60 24.11
C GLU A 169 13.57 -0.29 23.94
N ASP A 170 14.28 -0.13 22.81
CA ASP A 170 15.61 -0.65 22.50
C ASP A 170 15.72 -2.15 22.12
N GLU A 171 15.68 -2.45 20.83
CA GLU A 171 16.85 -2.94 20.07
C GLU A 171 16.53 -2.88 18.57
N GLY A 172 17.49 -2.38 17.78
CA GLY A 172 17.36 -2.27 16.33
C GLY A 172 17.23 -3.61 15.62
N ASP A 173 16.63 -3.54 14.43
CA ASP A 173 16.75 -4.50 13.33
C ASP A 173 16.46 -5.98 13.65
N GLU A 174 15.19 -6.38 13.56
CA GLU A 174 14.85 -7.73 13.09
C GLU A 174 13.55 -7.66 12.27
N TYR A 175 13.67 -7.16 11.04
CA TYR A 175 12.76 -7.60 9.99
C TYR A 175 13.07 -9.07 9.80
N ASP A 176 12.25 -9.93 10.41
CA ASP A 176 12.27 -11.35 10.11
C ASP A 176 12.15 -11.51 8.60
N ASP A 177 13.27 -11.92 8.02
CA ASP A 177 13.43 -12.54 6.72
C ASP A 177 12.38 -13.65 6.62
N LEU A 178 11.18 -13.28 6.18
CA LEU A 178 10.17 -14.20 5.70
C LEU A 178 10.70 -14.77 4.40
N GLY A 179 11.57 -15.76 4.56
CA GLY A 179 12.33 -16.43 3.53
C GLY A 179 11.54 -16.55 2.24
N GLY A 180 11.99 -15.77 1.25
CA GLY A 180 11.81 -16.13 -0.13
C GLY A 180 12.34 -17.54 -0.28
N LYS A 181 11.44 -18.50 -0.49
CA LYS A 181 11.82 -19.77 -1.10
C LYS A 181 12.25 -19.43 -2.52
N ASP A 182 13.53 -19.13 -2.68
CA ASP A 182 14.23 -19.37 -3.93
C ASP A 182 14.06 -20.85 -4.23
N GLY A 183 13.23 -21.12 -5.23
CA GLY A 183 13.12 -22.43 -5.84
C GLY A 183 14.32 -22.63 -6.73
N ASP A 184 15.40 -23.15 -6.15
CA ASP A 184 16.43 -23.87 -6.88
C ASP A 184 15.80 -25.20 -7.32
N GLU A 185 15.35 -25.26 -8.58
CA GLU A 185 15.35 -26.50 -9.35
C GLU A 185 16.51 -26.39 -10.34
N ASP A 186 17.69 -26.76 -9.86
CA ASP A 186 18.78 -27.27 -10.70
C ASP A 186 18.27 -28.56 -11.36
N ASP A 187 18.07 -28.54 -12.67
CA ASP A 187 18.06 -29.76 -13.49
C ASP A 187 19.19 -29.62 -14.51
N ASP A 188 20.33 -30.20 -14.13
CA ASP A 188 21.47 -30.48 -14.98
C ASP A 188 21.06 -31.44 -16.11
N GLU A 189 21.15 -31.02 -17.37
CA GLU A 189 21.55 -31.96 -18.42
C GLU A 189 22.63 -31.35 -19.32
N GLU A 190 23.72 -32.11 -19.42
CA GLU A 190 24.98 -31.77 -20.06
C GLU A 190 24.91 -31.74 -21.59
N PHE A 191 25.73 -30.84 -22.13
CA PHE A 191 26.67 -31.00 -23.25
C PHE A 191 26.30 -31.95 -24.42
N ASP A 192 26.22 -31.38 -25.62
CA ASP A 192 26.98 -31.91 -26.76
C ASP A 192 27.39 -30.77 -27.69
N GLU A 193 28.70 -30.62 -27.85
CA GLU A 193 29.36 -29.85 -28.90
C GLU A 193 29.16 -30.56 -30.24
N ASP A 194 28.70 -29.83 -31.26
CA ASP A 194 29.10 -30.07 -32.63
C ASP A 194 29.35 -28.71 -33.30
N GLU A 195 30.63 -28.46 -33.55
CA GLU A 195 31.11 -27.48 -34.53
C GLU A 195 30.59 -27.89 -35.93
N ASP A 196 30.18 -26.91 -36.74
CA ASP A 196 30.48 -26.88 -38.17
C ASP A 196 29.98 -25.55 -38.76
N ASP A 197 30.91 -24.60 -38.85
CA ASP A 197 31.35 -23.90 -40.07
C ASP A 197 30.36 -23.33 -41.12
N GLU A 198 30.87 -22.24 -41.71
CA GLU A 198 30.57 -21.65 -43.03
C GLU A 198 29.46 -20.57 -43.15
N ASP A 199 29.95 -19.32 -43.05
CA ASP A 199 30.06 -18.37 -44.17
C ASP A 199 28.85 -17.57 -44.73
N GLU A 200 29.21 -16.33 -45.09
CA GLU A 200 28.64 -15.39 -46.06
C GLU A 200 27.45 -14.47 -45.68
N GLU A 201 27.84 -13.26 -45.23
CA GLU A 201 27.56 -11.97 -45.89
C GLU A 201 26.43 -11.93 -46.94
N SER A 202 25.39 -11.13 -46.70
CA SER A 202 25.00 -10.09 -47.68
C SER A 202 23.96 -9.09 -47.16
N ASP A 203 24.32 -7.82 -47.34
CA ASP A 203 23.49 -6.62 -47.36
C ASP A 203 22.14 -6.76 -48.09
N ALA A 204 21.05 -6.24 -47.48
CA ALA A 204 20.05 -5.42 -48.18
C ALA A 204 19.09 -4.68 -47.23
N LYS A 205 19.10 -3.34 -47.28
CA LYS A 205 18.04 -2.46 -46.75
C LYS A 205 16.82 -2.39 -47.71
N PRO A 206 15.78 -1.54 -47.47
CA PRO A 206 14.39 -1.96 -47.40
C PRO A 206 13.58 -1.64 -48.67
N VAL A 207 12.53 -2.42 -48.96
CA VAL A 207 11.61 -2.09 -50.07
C VAL A 207 10.28 -1.56 -49.55
N LYS A 208 10.07 -0.26 -49.76
CA LYS A 208 8.74 0.37 -49.87
C LYS A 208 8.03 -0.18 -51.10
N LYS A 209 6.74 -0.56 -51.01
CA LYS A 209 5.81 -0.45 -52.15
C LYS A 209 4.44 0.05 -51.73
N ASN A 210 4.06 1.13 -52.40
CA ASN A 210 2.75 1.77 -52.41
C ASN A 210 1.73 1.00 -53.29
N LYS A 211 0.45 1.26 -52.98
CA LYS A 211 -0.75 1.32 -53.84
C LYS A 211 -1.27 0.03 -54.49
N LYS A 212 -2.52 -0.27 -54.15
CA LYS A 212 -3.62 -0.04 -55.09
C LYS A 212 -4.80 0.60 -54.38
#